data_AF-A0ABC8ETT5-F1
#
_entry.id   AF-A0ABC8ETT5-F1
#
_cell.length_a   1.000
_cell.length_b   1.000
_cell.length_c   1.000
_cell.angle_alpha   90.00
_cell.angle_beta   90.00
_cell.angle_gamma   90.00
#
_symmetry.space_group_name_H-M   'P 1'
#
loop_
_entity.id
_entity.type
_entity.pdbx_description
1 polymer ?
#
loop_
_entity_poly.entity_id
_entity_poly.type
_entity_poly.pdbx_seq_one_letter_code
_entity_poly.pdbx_strand_id
1 'polypeptide(L)' 'TTPSAEQQNSGVTAELTGILGTFDLAVDAFGLRVAALEVEIPDVVTVTAEGIVIQYDPDADR' A
#
# COMPACT_ATOMS: atom_id res chain seq x y z
N THR A 1 -8.54 -12.00 -38.39
CA THR A 1 -9.25 -12.69 -37.30
C THR A 1 -9.32 -11.73 -36.13
N THR A 2 -10.49 -11.52 -35.56
CA THR A 2 -10.74 -10.49 -34.52
C THR A 2 -10.33 -11.04 -33.15
N PRO A 3 -9.48 -10.35 -32.36
CA PRO A 3 -9.14 -10.78 -31.01
C PRO A 3 -10.34 -10.62 -30.06
N SER A 4 -10.58 -11.67 -29.27
CA SER A 4 -11.72 -11.90 -28.37
C SER A 4 -11.72 -10.97 -27.14
N ALA A 5 -12.93 -10.63 -26.69
CA ALA A 5 -13.24 -9.80 -25.54
C ALA A 5 -13.16 -10.58 -24.20
N GLU A 6 -11.95 -10.94 -23.75
CA GLU A 6 -11.72 -11.56 -22.44
C GLU A 6 -10.63 -10.79 -21.68
N GLN A 7 -10.93 -10.35 -20.45
CA GLN A 7 -10.13 -9.49 -19.56
C GLN A 7 -10.19 -7.96 -19.76
N GLN A 8 -11.26 -7.48 -20.40
CA GLN A 8 -11.85 -6.15 -20.15
C GLN A 8 -12.68 -6.11 -18.83
N ASN A 9 -12.33 -6.95 -17.87
CA ASN A 9 -12.88 -7.01 -16.51
C ASN A 9 -11.69 -6.99 -15.55
N SER A 10 -11.11 -5.79 -15.39
CA SER A 10 -9.83 -5.42 -14.78
C SER A 10 -8.94 -6.58 -14.31
N GLY A 11 -8.11 -7.09 -15.24
CA GLY A 11 -7.06 -8.09 -14.98
C GLY A 11 -5.82 -7.54 -14.29
N VAL A 12 -5.97 -6.64 -13.31
CA VAL A 12 -4.85 -6.10 -12.54
C VAL A 12 -4.66 -6.94 -11.28
N THR A 13 -3.69 -7.85 -11.32
CA THR A 13 -3.16 -8.50 -10.12
C THR A 13 -1.84 -7.81 -9.76
N ALA A 14 -1.81 -7.14 -8.61
CA ALA A 14 -0.58 -6.56 -8.08
C ALA A 14 0.02 -7.53 -7.03
N GLU A 15 1.20 -8.07 -7.32
CA GLU A 15 1.94 -8.94 -6.39
C GLU A 15 3.19 -8.20 -5.91
N LEU A 16 3.28 -7.95 -4.60
CA LEU A 16 4.46 -7.33 -3.99
C LEU A 16 5.54 -8.40 -3.78
N THR A 17 6.49 -8.49 -4.71
CA THR A 17 7.53 -9.53 -4.70
C THR A 17 8.70 -9.23 -3.75
N GLY A 18 8.88 -7.99 -3.30
CA GLY A 18 9.92 -7.64 -2.35
C GLY A 18 10.09 -6.13 -2.15
N ILE A 19 10.67 -5.76 -1.00
CA ILE A 19 11.00 -4.38 -0.62
C ILE A 19 12.48 -4.37 -0.23
N LEU A 20 13.28 -3.55 -0.91
CA LEU A 20 14.70 -3.39 -0.60
C LEU A 20 14.88 -2.14 0.26
N GLY A 21 15.16 -2.34 1.55
CA GLY A 21 15.35 -1.27 2.53
C GLY A 21 15.91 -1.79 3.84
N THR A 22 16.19 -0.89 4.77
CA THR A 22 16.65 -1.24 6.12
C THR A 22 15.45 -1.41 7.04
N PHE A 23 15.24 -2.63 7.54
CA PHE A 23 14.27 -2.91 8.60
C PHE A 23 15.03 -2.88 9.93
N ASP A 24 14.75 -1.88 10.75
CA ASP A 24 15.18 -1.85 12.14
C ASP A 24 13.95 -2.20 12.99
N LEU A 25 13.84 -3.47 13.38
CA LEU A 25 12.75 -3.99 14.19
C LEU A 25 13.31 -4.23 15.59
N ALA A 26 13.06 -3.30 16.53
CA ALA A 26 13.09 -3.66 17.94
C ALA A 26 11.95 -4.67 18.18
N VAL A 27 12.15 -5.65 19.06
CA VAL A 27 11.07 -6.59 19.42
C VAL A 27 9.84 -5.78 19.81
N ASP A 28 8.78 -5.96 19.03
CA ASP A 28 7.46 -5.35 19.17
C ASP A 28 7.27 -3.88 18.67
N ALA A 29 8.29 -3.14 18.21
CA ALA A 29 8.09 -1.78 17.64
C ALA A 29 8.14 -1.75 16.10
N PHE A 30 7.32 -0.91 15.45
CA PHE A 30 7.33 -0.72 14.00
C PHE A 30 7.03 0.72 13.56
N GLY A 31 7.53 1.09 12.38
CA GLY A 31 7.22 2.36 11.73
C GLY A 31 6.95 2.19 10.23
N LEU A 32 5.94 2.88 9.71
CA LEU A 32 5.59 2.96 8.29
C LEU A 32 5.52 4.44 7.87
N ARG A 33 6.22 4.79 6.80
CA ARG A 33 6.17 6.13 6.18
C ARG A 33 5.79 5.99 4.72
N VAL A 34 4.75 6.70 4.31
CA VAL A 34 4.25 6.72 2.93
C VAL A 34 4.22 8.18 2.47
N ALA A 35 4.91 8.47 1.37
CA ALA A 35 4.96 9.82 0.81
C ALA A 35 3.60 10.22 0.22
N ALA A 36 2.97 9.32 -0.53
CA ALA A 36 1.65 9.51 -1.12
C ALA A 36 0.89 8.18 -1.17
N LEU A 37 -0.41 8.24 -0.90
CA LEU A 37 -1.37 7.15 -1.03
C LEU A 37 -2.48 7.63 -1.96
N GLU A 38 -2.75 6.85 -3.00
CA GLU A 38 -3.85 7.06 -3.93
C GLU A 38 -4.68 5.78 -4.00
N VAL A 39 -5.99 5.91 -3.79
CA VAL A 39 -6.96 4.82 -3.98
C VAL A 39 -8.06 5.35 -4.88
N GLU A 40 -8.29 4.66 -5.98
CA GLU A 40 -9.30 5.03 -6.97
C GLU A 40 -10.30 3.89 -7.16
N ILE A 41 -11.57 4.16 -6.90
CA ILE A 41 -12.70 3.33 -7.29
C ILE A 41 -13.59 4.19 -8.20
N PRO A 42 -13.66 3.89 -9.51
CA PRO A 42 -14.40 4.68 -10.49
C PRO A 42 -15.85 4.91 -10.06
N ASP A 43 -16.34 6.13 -10.26
CA ASP A 43 -17.71 6.58 -9.95
C ASP A 43 -18.15 6.45 -8.48
N VAL A 44 -17.27 5.98 -7.59
CA VAL A 44 -17.57 5.74 -6.18
C VAL A 44 -16.73 6.61 -5.28
N VAL A 45 -15.40 6.49 -5.34
CA VAL A 45 -14.52 7.20 -4.41
C VAL A 45 -13.09 7.32 -4.92
N THR A 46 -12.51 8.50 -4.72
CA THR A 46 -11.06 8.74 -4.84
C THR A 46 -10.55 9.19 -3.49
N VAL A 47 -9.50 8.52 -3.00
CA VAL A 47 -8.79 8.88 -1.76
C VAL A 47 -7.37 9.27 -2.13
N THR A 48 -6.99 10.50 -1.82
CA THR A 48 -5.61 10.97 -1.90
C THR A 48 -5.15 11.36 -0.51
N ALA A 49 -3.94 10.94 -0.16
CA ALA A 49 -3.31 11.31 1.09
C ALA A 49 -1.81 11.44 0.89
N GLU A 50 -1.20 12.41 1.56
CA GLU A 50 0.24 12.64 1.52
C GLU A 50 0.81 12.62 2.94
N GLY A 51 2.07 12.23 3.07
CA GLY A 51 2.80 12.31 4.33
C GLY A 51 2.22 11.42 5.45
N ILE A 52 1.76 10.21 5.12
CA ILE A 52 1.26 9.28 6.13
C ILE A 52 2.44 8.73 6.93
N VAL A 53 2.37 8.91 8.25
CA VAL A 53 3.34 8.37 9.20
C VAL A 53 2.60 7.57 10.26
N ILE A 54 2.90 6.28 10.35
CA ILE A 54 2.39 5.37 11.38
C ILE A 54 3.57 4.88 12.19
N GLN A 55 3.51 5.05 13.51
CA GLN A 55 4.55 4.61 14.43
C GLN A 55 3.87 3.90 15.60
N TYR A 56 4.38 2.72 15.93
CA TYR A 56 3.97 1.94 17.09
C TYR A 56 5.20 1.59 17.89
N ASP A 57 5.17 1.97 19.16
CA ASP A 57 6.14 1.56 20.16
C ASP A 57 5.35 1.00 21.36
N PRO A 58 5.45 -0.31 21.64
CA PRO A 58 4.70 -0.99 22.70
C PRO A 58 5.17 -0.60 24.10
N ASP A 59 6.35 0.01 24.22
CA ASP A 59 6.95 0.45 25.47
C ASP A 59 6.85 1.97 25.66
N ALA A 60 6.18 2.69 24.74
CA ALA A 60 6.04 4.16 24.81
C ALA A 60 5.44 4.68 26.12
N ASP A 61 4.63 3.85 26.79
CA ASP A 61 3.93 4.18 28.04
C ASP A 61 4.56 3.55 29.30
N ARG A 62 5.71 2.85 29.19
CA ARG A 62 6.38 2.23 30.36
C ARG A 62 7.29 3.17 31.14
#